data_AF-A0A353MAJ8-F1
#
_entry.id   AF-A0A353MAJ8-F1
#
_cell.length_a   1.000
_cell.length_b   1.000
_cell.length_c   1.000
_cell.angle_alpha   90.00
_cell.angle_beta   90.00
_cell.angle_gamma   90.00
#
_symmetry.space_group_name_H-M   'P 1'
#
loop_
_entity.id
_entity.type
_entity.pdbx_description
1 polymer ?
#
loop_
_entity_poly.entity_id
_entity_poly.type
_entity_poly.pdbx_seq_one_letter_code
_entity_poly.pdbx_strand_id
1 'polypeptide(L)' 'MPVFDYVCVTCGNRFEKLHKSATACQPECPACGSGEVERKLSTFSSAGSSCPPASSGAG' A
#
# COMPACT_ATOMS: atom_id res chain seq x y z
N MET A 1 3.86 10.48 -11.07
CA MET A 1 3.28 11.00 -9.80
C MET A 1 2.94 9.79 -8.94
N PRO A 2 3.55 9.60 -7.75
CA PRO A 2 3.23 8.47 -6.90
C PRO A 2 1.82 8.63 -6.33
N VAL A 3 0.96 7.64 -6.61
CA VAL A 3 -0.30 7.46 -5.90
C VAL A 3 -0.02 6.71 -4.61
N PHE A 4 -0.60 7.18 -3.51
CA PHE A 4 -0.54 6.50 -2.24
C PHE A 4 -1.96 6.11 -1.83
N ASP A 5 -2.09 4.90 -1.32
CA ASP A 5 -3.35 4.37 -0.82
C ASP A 5 -3.43 4.68 0.68
N TYR A 6 -4.61 5.08 1.16
CA TYR A 6 -4.86 5.45 2.54
C TYR A 6 -6.07 4.71 3.07
N VAL A 7 -6.01 4.31 4.34
CA VAL A 7 -7.13 3.69 5.06
C VAL A 7 -7.40 4.46 6.35
N CYS A 8 -8.65 4.82 6.59
CA CYS A 8 -9.04 5.43 7.85
C CYS A 8 -9.15 4.35 8.93
N VAL A 9 -8.50 4.59 10.07
CA VAL A 9 -8.53 3.66 11.21
C VAL A 9 -9.88 3.72 11.93
N THR A 10 -10.55 4.87 11.89
CA THR A 10 -11.82 5.10 12.59
C THR A 10 -13.01 4.43 11.89
N CYS A 11 -13.16 4.62 10.58
CA CYS A 11 -14.32 4.11 9.83
C CYS A 11 -13.98 2.97 8.86
N GLY A 12 -12.69 2.66 8.66
CA GLY A 12 -12.24 1.64 7.72
C GLY A 12 -12.30 2.06 6.24
N ASN A 13 -12.66 3.32 5.93
CA ASN A 13 -12.77 3.78 4.56
C ASN A 13 -11.41 3.86 3.87
N ARG A 14 -11.32 3.32 2.65
CA ARG A 14 -10.11 3.31 1.82
C ARG A 14 -10.21 4.35 0.71
N PHE A 15 -9.14 5.09 0.49
CA PHE A 15 -9.09 6.13 -0.54
C PHE A 15 -7.67 6.36 -1.04
N GLU A 16 -7.56 6.80 -2.30
CA GLU A 16 -6.28 7.06 -2.96
C GLU A 16 -6.00 8.56 -3.01
N LYS A 17 -4.77 8.97 -2.70
CA LYS A 17 -4.34 10.37 -2.74
C LYS A 17 -3.05 10.52 -3.54
N LEU A 18 -3.10 11.46 -4.48
CA LEU A 18 -1.94 11.94 -5.22
C LEU A 18 -1.21 13.00 -4.40
N HIS A 19 0.01 12.68 -3.97
CA HIS A 19 0.86 13.63 -3.28
C HIS A 19 1.92 14.21 -4.22
N LYS A 20 2.01 15.54 -4.25
CA LYS A 20 3.01 16.28 -5.03
C LYS A 20 4.42 16.16 -4.42
N SER A 21 4.51 15.85 -3.13
CA SER A 21 5.76 15.74 -2.37
C SER A 21 5.62 14.66 -1.28
N ALA A 22 6.72 13.98 -0.94
CA ALA A 22 6.73 12.92 0.07
C ALA A 22 6.43 13.41 1.51
N THR A 23 6.58 14.72 1.75
CA THR A 23 6.35 15.42 3.04
C THR A 23 4.97 16.07 3.12
N ALA A 24 4.03 15.68 2.28
CA ALA A 24 2.70 16.26 2.32
C ALA A 24 1.94 15.80 3.59
N CYS A 25 1.20 16.74 4.19
CA CYS A 25 0.36 16.50 5.37
C CYS A 25 -0.56 15.29 5.19
N GLN A 26 -0.76 14.53 6.27
CA GLN A 26 -1.69 13.40 6.32
C GLN A 26 -3.10 13.90 5.93
N PRO A 27 -3.74 13.34 4.90
CA PRO A 27 -5.08 13.78 4.51
C PRO A 27 -6.11 13.31 5.52
N GLU A 28 -7.15 14.12 5.75
CA GLU A 28 -8.34 13.71 6.50
C GLU A 28 -9.22 12.74 5.69
N CYS A 29 -9.95 11.87 6.40
CA CYS A 29 -10.80 10.88 5.76
C CYS A 29 -12.01 11.55 5.08
N PRO A 30 -12.24 11.32 3.77
CA PRO A 30 -13.37 11.94 3.06
C PRO A 30 -14.74 11.38 3.45
N ALA A 31 -14.81 10.25 4.16
CA ALA A 31 -16.07 9.62 4.58
C ALA A 31 -16.55 10.10 5.96
N CYS A 32 -15.63 10.36 6.88
CA CYS A 32 -15.98 10.69 8.27
C CYS A 32 -15.27 11.93 8.83
N GLY A 33 -14.29 12.51 8.12
CA GLY A 33 -13.52 13.67 8.56
C GLY A 33 -12.44 13.38 9.60
N SER A 34 -12.19 12.11 9.95
CA SER A 34 -11.14 11.75 10.92
C SER A 34 -9.73 12.01 10.35
N GLY A 35 -8.83 12.56 11.17
CA GLY A 35 -7.41 12.73 10.85
C GLY A 35 -6.57 11.46 11.02
N GLU A 36 -7.15 10.41 11.61
CA GLU A 36 -6.50 9.13 11.87
C GLU A 36 -6.58 8.23 10.61
N VAL A 37 -5.65 8.45 9.68
CA VAL A 37 -5.51 7.63 8.47
C VAL A 37 -4.12 7.02 8.39
N GLU A 38 -4.03 5.78 7.92
CA GLU A 38 -2.77 5.07 7.68
C GLU A 38 -2.48 4.98 6.19
N ARG A 39 -1.23 5.24 5.80
CA ARG A 39 -0.78 5.12 4.41
C ARG A 39 -0.42 3.68 4.09
N LYS A 40 -1.23 3.05 3.25
CA LYS A 40 -0.94 1.76 2.62
C LYS A 40 0.10 2.01 1.51
N LEU A 41 1.37 1.87 1.86
CA LEU A 41 2.41 1.73 0.83
C LEU A 41 2.17 0.37 0.18
N SER A 42 1.74 0.35 -1.08
CA SER A 42 1.72 -0.89 -1.85
C SER A 42 3.18 -1.31 -2.03
N THR A 43 3.70 -2.09 -1.10
CA THR A 43 4.95 -2.82 -1.30
C THR A 43 4.65 -3.76 -2.44
N PHE A 44 5.01 -3.34 -3.66
CA PHE A 44 5.30 -4.26 -4.74
C PHE A 44 6.46 -5.13 -4.25
N SER A 45 6.12 -6.17 -3.49
CA SER A 45 6.93 -7.35 -3.37
C SER A 45 6.94 -7.97 -4.75
N SER A 46 7.81 -7.48 -5.63
CA SER A 46 8.45 -8.32 -6.62
C SER A 46 9.29 -9.36 -5.87
N ALA A 47 8.60 -10.25 -5.15
CA ALA A 47 9.08 -11.60 -4.96
C ALA A 47 8.91 -12.23 -6.35
N GLY A 48 9.95 -12.09 -7.17
CA GLY A 48 10.07 -12.85 -8.40
C GLY A 48 9.98 -14.32 -8.03
N SER A 49 8.81 -14.90 -8.25
CA SER A 49 8.64 -16.34 -8.37
C SER A 49 9.44 -16.79 -9.59
N SER A 50 10.69 -17.15 -9.38
CA SER A 50 11.37 -18.08 -10.27
C SER A 50 12.20 -19.05 -9.44
N CYS A 51 11.56 -20.20 -9.21
CA CYS A 51 12.17 -21.51 -9.02
C CYS A 51 12.97 -21.74 -7.71
N PRO A 52 12.43 -22.52 -6.75
CA PRO A 52 13.29 -23.15 -5.74
C PRO A 52 14.21 -24.20 -6.41
N PRO A 53 15.49 -24.31 -6.00
CA PRO A 53 16.34 -25.41 -6.44
C PRO A 53 15.96 -26.72 -5.72
N ALA A 54 16.10 -27.83 -6.46
CA ALA A 54 16.17 -29.22 -6.01
C ALA A 54 14.85 -29.98 -5.72
N SER A 55 14.51 -30.90 -6.63
CA SER A 55 14.67 -32.37 -6.45
C SER A 55 13.66 -33.14 -7.30
N SER A 56 14.11 -33.85 -8.35
CA SER A 56 13.46 -35.07 -8.87
C SER A 56 14.44 -35.78 -9.79
N GLY A 57 14.83 -37.00 -9.41
CA GLY A 57 15.69 -37.87 -10.22
C GLY A 57 14.91 -38.57 -11.34
N ALA A 58 15.64 -38.92 -12.40
CA ALA A 58 15.39 -40.06 -13.30
C ALA A 58 16.55 -40.15 -14.32
N GLY A 59 17.20 -41.31 -14.43
CA GLY A 59 18.20 -41.63 -15.46
C GLY A 59 19.45 -42.29 -14.92
#